data_AF-X1V1C5-F1
#
_entry.id   AF-X1V1C5-F1
#
_cell.length_a   1.000
_cell.length_b   1.000
_cell.length_c   1.000
_cell.angle_alpha   90.00
_cell.angle_beta   90.00
_cell.angle_gamma   90.00
#
_symmetry.space_group_name_H-M   'P 1'
#
loop_
_entity.id
_entity.type
_entity.pdbx_description
1 polymer ?
#
loop_
_entity_poly.entity_id
_entity_poly.type
_entity_poly.pdbx_seq_one_letter_code
_entity_poly.pdbx_strand_id
1 'polypeptide(L)'
;PGAEILPDLERGVIDAAEYASSAFDYSAGYHEVCKYYMVPGVHQPTSVIEVLINKNSWNALPDDLKSVWEHCCYAHIWEVSAYENYKNFEAEKKFKEHGNVQIVMTPETIATLIKWSNDYLDELAEGDEFFAKVRESQKAWEKGWYPYRNATLVPHPTPTGEWTP
;
A
#
# COMPACT_ATOMS: atom_id res chain seq x y z
N PRO A 1 -0.64 -1.92 18.24
CA PRO A 1 0.42 -2.72 17.58
C PRO A 1 -0.20 -3.85 16.78
N GLY A 2 0.45 -4.36 15.72
CA GLY A 2 -0.17 -5.36 14.83
C GLY A 2 -0.73 -6.59 15.57
N ALA A 3 0.00 -7.10 16.56
CA ALA A 3 -0.40 -8.28 17.34
C ALA A 3 -1.69 -8.10 18.17
N GLU A 4 -2.09 -6.86 18.47
CA GLU A 4 -3.28 -6.58 19.28
C GLU A 4 -4.55 -6.41 18.43
N ILE A 5 -4.42 -6.28 17.11
CA ILE A 5 -5.55 -6.00 16.21
C ILE A 5 -6.57 -7.15 16.24
N LEU A 6 -6.12 -8.40 16.06
CA LEU A 6 -7.03 -9.55 16.03
C LEU A 6 -7.77 -9.74 17.37
N PRO A 7 -7.09 -9.76 18.53
CA PRO A 7 -7.78 -9.83 19.82
C PRO A 7 -8.77 -8.68 20.08
N ASP A 8 -8.47 -7.47 19.61
CA ASP A 8 -9.36 -6.32 19.77
C ASP A 8 -10.60 -6.41 18.86
N LEU A 9 -10.45 -6.94 17.65
CA LEU A 9 -11.58 -7.28 16.76
C LEU A 9 -12.44 -8.40 17.38
N GLU A 10 -11.84 -9.48 17.87
CA GLU A 10 -12.56 -10.60 18.51
C GLU A 10 -13.40 -10.16 19.71
N ARG A 11 -12.88 -9.21 20.48
CA ARG A 11 -13.54 -8.66 21.68
C ARG A 11 -14.52 -7.53 21.36
N GLY A 12 -14.56 -7.05 20.11
CA GLY A 12 -15.36 -5.90 19.71
C GLY A 12 -14.91 -4.59 20.35
N VAL A 13 -13.61 -4.44 20.65
CA VAL A 13 -13.01 -3.17 21.09
C VAL A 13 -12.90 -2.21 19.91
N ILE A 14 -12.64 -2.73 18.72
CA ILE A 14 -12.63 -2.00 17.46
C ILE A 14 -13.59 -2.65 16.45
N ASP A 15 -14.23 -1.83 15.63
CA ASP A 15 -15.23 -2.30 14.65
C ASP A 15 -14.61 -2.69 13.30
N ALA A 16 -13.43 -2.15 13.00
CA ALA A 16 -12.70 -2.36 11.75
C ALA A 16 -11.21 -2.15 11.98
N ALA A 17 -10.41 -2.78 11.12
CA ALA A 17 -8.96 -2.61 11.11
C ALA A 17 -8.43 -2.66 9.67
N GLU A 18 -7.25 -2.08 9.52
CA GLU A 18 -6.36 -2.27 8.37
C GLU A 18 -5.02 -2.77 8.89
N TYR A 19 -4.23 -3.42 8.05
CA TYR A 19 -2.88 -3.83 8.43
C TYR A 19 -1.88 -3.76 7.29
N ALA A 20 -2.05 -4.56 6.23
CA ALA A 20 -1.13 -4.52 5.10
C ALA A 20 -1.82 -4.92 3.78
N SER A 21 -1.54 -6.12 3.30
CA SER A 21 -2.07 -6.65 2.05
C SER A 21 -2.98 -7.85 2.32
N SER A 22 -3.78 -8.24 1.32
CA SER A 22 -4.65 -9.42 1.43
C SER A 22 -3.90 -10.67 1.90
N ALA A 23 -2.65 -10.85 1.47
CA ALA A 23 -1.81 -11.96 1.93
C ALA A 23 -1.51 -11.90 3.43
N PHE A 24 -1.10 -10.74 3.94
CA PHE A 24 -0.82 -10.55 5.36
C PHE A 24 -2.08 -10.68 6.20
N ASP A 25 -3.16 -10.02 5.79
CA ASP A 25 -4.43 -9.99 6.51
C ASP A 25 -5.04 -11.39 6.62
N TYR A 26 -4.97 -12.18 5.54
CA TYR A 26 -5.38 -13.58 5.58
C TYR A 26 -4.49 -14.39 6.52
N SER A 27 -3.16 -14.24 6.41
CA SER A 27 -2.22 -14.93 7.29
C SER A 27 -2.37 -14.54 8.77
N ALA A 28 -2.84 -13.33 9.05
CA ALA A 28 -3.08 -12.82 10.40
C ALA A 28 -4.40 -13.35 11.00
N GLY A 29 -5.26 -13.99 10.20
CA GLY A 29 -6.51 -14.59 10.68
C GLY A 29 -7.70 -13.65 10.70
N TYR A 30 -7.61 -12.43 10.16
CA TYR A 30 -8.72 -11.47 10.21
C TYR A 30 -9.99 -11.98 9.50
N HIS A 31 -9.85 -12.88 8.53
CA HIS A 31 -10.97 -13.52 7.83
C HIS A 31 -11.89 -14.34 8.74
N GLU A 32 -11.39 -14.81 9.89
CA GLU A 32 -12.17 -15.58 10.87
C GLU A 32 -13.15 -14.70 11.66
N VAL A 33 -12.82 -13.41 11.82
CA VAL A 33 -13.57 -12.48 12.69
C VAL A 33 -14.25 -11.35 11.91
N CYS A 34 -13.73 -11.01 10.72
CA CYS A 34 -14.27 -9.98 9.85
C CYS A 34 -14.98 -10.60 8.64
N LYS A 35 -16.29 -10.39 8.55
CA LYS A 35 -17.09 -10.85 7.40
C LYS A 35 -16.74 -10.13 6.09
N TYR A 36 -16.37 -8.86 6.19
CA TYR A 36 -16.15 -7.97 5.04
C TYR A 36 -14.67 -7.65 4.90
N TYR A 37 -14.19 -7.56 3.67
CA TYR A 37 -12.87 -7.03 3.37
C TYR A 37 -12.98 -6.01 2.23
N MET A 38 -12.29 -4.88 2.36
CA MET A 38 -12.50 -3.71 1.49
C MET A 38 -11.28 -3.45 0.61
N VAL A 39 -11.52 -3.14 -0.67
CA VAL A 39 -10.48 -2.81 -1.65
C VAL A 39 -10.87 -1.61 -2.52
N PRO A 40 -9.92 -0.82 -3.05
CA PRO A 40 -8.50 -0.82 -2.71
C PRO A 40 -8.24 -0.11 -1.37
N GLY A 41 -7.07 -0.36 -0.77
CA GLY A 41 -6.56 0.43 0.36
C GLY A 41 -6.11 1.81 -0.09
N VAL A 42 -7.03 2.80 -0.09
CA VAL A 42 -6.77 4.16 -0.62
C VAL A 42 -5.77 4.94 0.23
N HIS A 43 -5.66 4.63 1.53
CA HIS A 43 -4.71 5.30 2.43
C HIS A 43 -3.26 4.94 2.14
N GLN A 44 -3.02 3.75 1.56
CA GLN A 44 -1.68 3.23 1.29
C GLN A 44 -1.65 2.51 -0.08
N PRO A 45 -1.80 3.25 -1.20
CA PRO A 45 -1.87 2.67 -2.54
C PRO A 45 -0.54 2.06 -3.01
N THR A 46 0.55 2.38 -2.31
CA THR A 46 1.87 1.77 -2.48
C THR A 46 2.57 1.82 -1.13
N SER A 47 3.26 0.73 -0.79
CA SER A 47 4.05 0.63 0.43
C SER A 47 5.50 0.40 0.04
N VAL A 48 6.40 1.25 0.53
CA VAL A 48 7.84 1.03 0.40
C VAL A 48 8.39 0.88 1.80
N ILE A 49 8.90 -0.30 2.11
CA ILE A 49 9.54 -0.55 3.40
C ILE A 49 10.94 0.06 3.37
N GLU A 50 11.28 0.79 4.42
CA GLU A 50 12.61 1.35 4.60
C GLU A 50 13.47 0.50 5.53
N VAL A 51 14.78 0.54 5.31
CA VAL A 51 15.76 -0.01 6.24
C VAL A 51 16.54 1.15 6.83
N LEU A 52 16.34 1.38 8.14
CA LEU A 52 17.03 2.42 8.88
C LEU A 52 18.36 1.88 9.42
N ILE A 53 19.45 2.56 9.07
CA ILE A 53 20.81 2.18 9.47
C ILE A 53 21.39 3.27 10.36
N ASN A 54 22.05 2.87 11.45
CA ASN A 54 22.81 3.82 12.25
C ASN A 54 23.89 4.49 11.39
N LYS A 55 23.93 5.82 11.42
CA LYS A 55 24.83 6.64 10.59
C LYS A 55 26.32 6.31 10.83
N ASN A 56 26.72 6.04 12.06
CA ASN A 56 28.13 5.71 12.37
C ASN A 56 28.49 4.33 11.84
N SER A 57 27.59 3.35 11.99
CA SER A 57 27.79 2.02 11.42
C SER A 57 27.88 2.07 9.90
N TRP A 58 26.99 2.83 9.24
CA TRP A 58 27.05 3.04 7.80
C TRP A 58 28.37 3.66 7.35
N ASN A 59 28.83 4.72 8.03
CA ASN A 59 30.08 5.40 7.69
C ASN A 59 31.32 4.52 7.92
N ALA A 60 31.25 3.58 8.86
CA ALA A 60 32.33 2.63 9.13
C ALA A 60 32.45 1.52 8.07
N LEU A 61 31.42 1.32 7.22
CA LEU A 61 31.50 0.35 6.14
C LEU A 61 32.47 0.82 5.04
N PRO A 62 33.32 -0.09 4.52
CA PRO A 62 33.99 0.08 3.24
C PRO A 62 33.00 0.38 2.10
N ASP A 63 33.46 1.11 1.09
CA ASP A 63 32.58 1.59 0.00
C ASP A 63 32.03 0.46 -0.88
N ASP A 64 32.76 -0.65 -1.02
CA ASP A 64 32.27 -1.85 -1.68
C ASP A 64 31.10 -2.48 -0.92
N LEU A 65 31.16 -2.53 0.42
CA LEU A 65 30.06 -3.04 1.24
C LEU A 65 28.85 -2.11 1.28
N LYS A 66 29.06 -0.79 1.25
CA LYS A 66 27.95 0.17 1.07
C LYS A 66 27.24 -0.08 -0.27
N SER A 67 28.01 -0.26 -1.34
CA SER A 67 27.44 -0.56 -2.66
C SER A 67 26.68 -1.89 -2.67
N VAL A 68 27.25 -2.95 -2.09
CA VAL A 68 26.56 -4.24 -1.96
C VAL A 68 25.24 -4.06 -1.20
N TRP A 69 25.24 -3.32 -0.10
CA TRP A 69 24.05 -3.07 0.70
C TRP A 69 22.96 -2.34 -0.09
N GLU A 70 23.29 -1.25 -0.79
CA GLU A 70 22.35 -0.52 -1.65
C GLU A 70 21.73 -1.45 -2.71
N HIS A 71 22.55 -2.26 -3.38
CA HIS A 71 22.07 -3.22 -4.36
C HIS A 71 21.17 -4.29 -3.75
N CYS A 72 21.45 -4.78 -2.54
CA CYS A 72 20.57 -5.68 -1.82
C CYS A 72 19.21 -5.04 -1.54
N CYS A 73 19.17 -3.78 -1.10
CA CYS A 73 17.91 -3.06 -0.91
C CYS A 73 17.12 -2.91 -2.22
N TYR A 74 17.80 -2.57 -3.33
CA TYR A 74 17.17 -2.50 -4.65
C TYR A 74 16.65 -3.86 -5.12
N ALA A 75 17.43 -4.94 -4.98
CA ALA A 75 16.98 -6.27 -5.35
C ALA A 75 15.79 -6.73 -4.51
N HIS A 76 15.83 -6.46 -3.21
CA HIS A 76 14.79 -6.86 -2.28
C HIS A 76 13.44 -6.20 -2.58
N ILE A 77 13.41 -4.89 -2.90
CA ILE A 77 12.14 -4.22 -3.21
C ILE A 77 11.48 -4.82 -4.46
N TRP A 78 12.26 -5.23 -5.47
CA TRP A 78 11.74 -5.92 -6.66
C TRP A 78 11.23 -7.32 -6.34
N GLU A 79 11.99 -8.09 -5.56
CA GLU A 79 11.61 -9.45 -5.17
C GLU A 79 10.34 -9.47 -4.33
N VAL A 80 10.26 -8.63 -3.29
CA VAL A 80 9.09 -8.52 -2.42
C VAL A 80 7.88 -8.05 -3.20
N SER A 81 8.02 -7.05 -4.08
CA SER A 81 6.90 -6.59 -4.91
C SER A 81 6.33 -7.72 -5.77
N ALA A 82 7.18 -8.54 -6.41
CA ALA A 82 6.72 -9.67 -7.21
C ALA A 82 6.09 -10.77 -6.33
N TYR A 83 6.72 -11.09 -5.21
CA TYR A 83 6.24 -12.10 -4.26
C TYR A 83 4.87 -11.73 -3.69
N GLU A 84 4.70 -10.49 -3.22
CA GLU A 84 3.45 -10.01 -2.65
C GLU A 84 2.32 -9.99 -3.67
N ASN A 85 2.58 -9.58 -4.92
CA ASN A 85 1.56 -9.66 -5.97
C ASN A 85 1.03 -11.09 -6.15
N TYR A 86 1.92 -12.08 -6.16
CA TYR A 86 1.53 -13.48 -6.24
C TYR A 86 0.75 -13.94 -5.00
N LYS A 87 1.23 -13.58 -3.80
CA LYS A 87 0.57 -13.96 -2.54
C LYS A 87 -0.79 -13.29 -2.34
N ASN A 88 -0.94 -12.04 -2.74
CA ASN A 88 -2.22 -11.34 -2.69
C ASN A 88 -3.24 -12.04 -3.59
N PHE A 89 -2.84 -12.42 -4.81
CA PHE A 89 -3.70 -13.21 -5.70
C PHE A 89 -4.14 -14.55 -5.07
N GLU A 90 -3.25 -15.26 -4.39
CA GLU A 90 -3.62 -16.49 -3.67
C GLU A 90 -4.59 -16.21 -2.52
N ALA A 91 -4.35 -15.15 -1.75
CA ALA A 91 -5.17 -14.79 -0.59
C ALA A 91 -6.58 -14.37 -0.98
N GLU A 92 -6.75 -13.60 -2.06
CA GLU A 92 -8.08 -13.22 -2.58
C GLU A 92 -8.95 -14.45 -2.87
N LYS A 93 -8.37 -15.51 -3.43
CA LYS A 93 -9.10 -16.78 -3.62
C LYS A 93 -9.52 -17.40 -2.30
N LYS A 94 -8.62 -17.41 -1.32
CA LYS A 94 -8.88 -17.98 0.00
C LYS A 94 -9.96 -17.22 0.77
N PHE A 95 -9.96 -15.89 0.75
CA PHE A 95 -11.06 -15.08 1.32
C PHE A 95 -12.40 -15.46 0.69
N LYS A 96 -12.44 -15.60 -0.64
CA LYS A 96 -13.65 -15.98 -1.36
C LYS A 96 -14.12 -17.40 -1.02
N GLU A 97 -13.20 -18.36 -0.97
CA GLU A 97 -13.48 -19.76 -0.61
C GLU A 97 -13.96 -19.91 0.83
N HIS A 98 -13.41 -19.11 1.74
CA HIS A 98 -13.85 -19.03 3.14
C HIS A 98 -15.23 -18.36 3.29
N GLY A 99 -15.65 -17.54 2.32
CA GLY A 99 -16.97 -16.90 2.27
C GLY A 99 -16.99 -15.44 2.75
N ASN A 100 -15.83 -14.80 2.88
CA ASN A 100 -15.76 -13.37 3.15
C ASN A 100 -16.31 -12.55 1.96
N VAL A 101 -16.95 -11.42 2.26
CA VAL A 101 -17.57 -10.56 1.25
C VAL A 101 -16.62 -9.42 0.89
N GLN A 102 -16.24 -9.36 -0.38
CA GLN A 102 -15.44 -8.25 -0.91
C GLN A 102 -16.31 -7.00 -1.09
N ILE A 103 -15.84 -5.88 -0.56
CA ILE A 103 -16.40 -4.55 -0.79
C ILE A 103 -15.43 -3.77 -1.66
N VAL A 104 -15.85 -3.44 -2.87
CA VAL A 104 -15.08 -2.58 -3.78
C VAL A 104 -15.53 -1.14 -3.60
N MET A 105 -14.61 -0.25 -3.21
CA MET A 105 -14.91 1.17 -3.06
C MET A 105 -15.35 1.78 -4.38
N THR A 106 -16.36 2.65 -4.34
CA THR A 106 -16.83 3.36 -5.53
C THR A 106 -15.82 4.43 -5.97
N PRO A 107 -15.75 4.77 -7.28
CA PRO A 107 -14.92 5.87 -7.75
C PRO A 107 -15.21 7.20 -7.05
N GLU A 108 -16.46 7.46 -6.67
CA GLU A 108 -16.87 8.65 -5.91
C GLU A 108 -16.29 8.66 -4.49
N THR A 109 -16.29 7.51 -3.81
CA THR A 109 -15.68 7.35 -2.48
C THR A 109 -14.18 7.61 -2.58
N ILE A 110 -13.51 6.99 -3.56
CA ILE A 110 -12.07 7.15 -3.80
C ILE A 110 -11.74 8.63 -4.08
N ALA A 111 -12.50 9.30 -4.95
CA ALA A 111 -12.30 10.72 -5.26
C ALA A 111 -12.46 11.61 -4.03
N THR A 112 -13.44 11.31 -3.17
CA THR A 112 -13.66 12.05 -1.91
C THR A 112 -12.48 11.89 -0.96
N LEU A 113 -12.00 10.66 -0.75
CA LEU A 113 -10.85 10.38 0.12
C LEU A 113 -9.56 11.03 -0.40
N ILE A 114 -9.31 10.97 -1.71
CA ILE A 114 -8.15 11.64 -2.35
C ILE A 114 -8.22 13.16 -2.14
N LYS A 115 -9.40 13.77 -2.30
CA LYS A 115 -9.58 15.19 -2.06
C LYS A 115 -9.22 15.55 -0.61
N TRP A 116 -9.82 14.88 0.37
CA TRP A 116 -9.54 15.16 1.78
C TRP A 116 -8.08 14.96 2.15
N SER A 117 -7.45 13.90 1.63
CA SER A 117 -6.01 13.67 1.81
C SER A 117 -5.20 14.83 1.24
N ASN A 118 -5.47 15.26 0.00
CA ASN A 118 -4.73 16.36 -0.61
C ASN A 118 -4.93 17.69 0.14
N ASP A 119 -6.16 18.00 0.58
CA ASP A 119 -6.44 19.21 1.36
C ASP A 119 -5.63 19.20 2.66
N TYR A 120 -5.61 18.07 3.39
CA TYR A 120 -4.87 17.93 4.64
C TYR A 120 -3.34 17.98 4.44
N LEU A 121 -2.82 17.30 3.42
CA LEU A 121 -1.38 17.34 3.11
C LEU A 121 -0.94 18.75 2.70
N ASP A 122 -1.80 19.51 2.03
CA ASP A 122 -1.50 20.89 1.65
C ASP A 122 -1.52 21.83 2.86
N GLU A 123 -2.44 21.64 3.81
CA GLU A 123 -2.43 22.34 5.11
C GLU A 123 -1.14 22.03 5.91
N LEU A 124 -0.72 20.77 5.98
CA LEU A 124 0.53 20.39 6.66
C LEU A 124 1.77 21.07 6.05
N ALA A 125 1.77 21.26 4.73
CA ALA A 125 2.87 21.93 4.04
C ALA A 125 3.00 23.42 4.39
N GLU A 126 1.95 24.08 4.86
CA GLU A 126 2.02 25.47 5.32
C GLU A 126 2.85 25.61 6.61
N GLY A 127 2.90 24.56 7.43
CA GLY A 127 3.55 24.55 8.73
C GLY A 127 4.96 23.94 8.78
N ASP A 128 5.42 23.25 7.74
CA ASP A 128 6.70 22.52 7.72
C ASP A 128 7.41 22.67 6.37
N GLU A 129 8.54 23.38 6.36
CA GLU A 129 9.33 23.66 5.15
C GLU A 129 9.87 22.38 4.49
N PHE A 130 10.28 21.38 5.28
CA PHE A 130 10.80 20.13 4.74
C PHE A 130 9.66 19.32 4.12
N PHE A 131 8.51 19.26 4.81
CA PHE A 131 7.32 18.62 4.27
C PHE A 131 6.85 19.30 2.98
N ALA A 132 6.82 20.63 2.94
CA ALA A 132 6.47 21.40 1.75
C ALA A 132 7.36 21.03 0.56
N LYS A 133 8.68 20.96 0.77
CA LYS A 133 9.64 20.55 -0.26
C LYS A 133 9.37 19.13 -0.79
N VAL A 134 9.08 18.17 0.10
CA VAL A 134 8.73 16.80 -0.30
C VAL A 134 7.43 16.78 -1.08
N ARG A 135 6.41 17.50 -0.60
CA ARG A 135 5.09 17.61 -1.22
C ARG A 135 5.16 18.22 -2.62
N GLU A 136 5.95 19.28 -2.80
CA GLU A 136 6.21 19.89 -4.12
C GLU A 136 6.88 18.89 -5.07
N SER A 137 7.88 18.14 -4.59
CA SER A 137 8.54 17.09 -5.39
C SER A 137 7.56 16.01 -5.86
N GLN A 138 6.67 15.55 -4.98
CA GLN A 138 5.63 14.56 -5.32
C GLN A 138 4.67 15.12 -6.38
N LYS A 139 4.09 16.31 -6.15
CA LYS A 139 3.18 16.97 -7.09
C LYS A 139 3.84 17.21 -8.45
N ALA A 140 5.13 17.56 -8.48
CA ALA A 140 5.88 17.74 -9.72
C ALA A 140 5.99 16.44 -10.52
N TRP A 141 6.26 15.32 -9.86
CA TRP A 141 6.30 13.99 -10.48
C TRP A 141 4.92 13.56 -11.01
N GLU A 142 3.87 13.72 -10.20
CA GLU A 142 2.50 13.33 -10.53
C GLU A 142 1.98 13.96 -11.82
N LYS A 143 2.35 15.23 -12.09
CA LYS A 143 1.99 15.95 -13.32
C LYS A 143 2.46 15.24 -14.59
N GLY A 144 3.60 14.56 -14.55
CA GLY A 144 4.11 13.77 -15.67
C GLY A 144 3.66 12.31 -15.63
N TRP A 145 3.62 11.73 -14.43
CA TRP A 145 3.36 10.30 -14.24
C TRP A 145 1.92 9.90 -14.59
N TYR A 146 0.91 10.60 -14.06
CA TYR A 146 -0.48 10.18 -14.26
C TYR A 146 -0.94 10.24 -15.72
N PRO A 147 -0.63 11.28 -16.51
CA PRO A 147 -0.96 11.29 -17.93
C PRO A 147 -0.30 10.12 -18.68
N TYR A 148 0.98 9.85 -18.41
CA TYR A 148 1.70 8.72 -19.01
C TYR A 148 1.08 7.37 -18.62
N ARG A 149 0.83 7.16 -17.32
CA ARG A 149 0.22 5.92 -16.81
C ARG A 149 -1.13 5.66 -17.44
N ASN A 150 -2.00 6.67 -17.51
CA ASN A 150 -3.32 6.54 -18.10
C ASN A 150 -3.27 6.26 -19.61
N ALA A 151 -2.26 6.79 -20.31
CA ALA A 151 -2.06 6.54 -21.74
C ALA A 151 -1.44 5.17 -22.05
N THR A 152 -0.83 4.50 -21.05
CA THR A 152 -0.10 3.24 -21.22
C THR A 152 -0.78 2.02 -20.62
N LEU A 153 -1.78 2.23 -19.76
CA LEU A 153 -2.69 1.17 -19.32
C LEU A 153 -3.42 0.61 -20.54
N VAL A 154 -3.17 -0.66 -20.86
CA VAL A 154 -3.83 -1.35 -21.96
C VAL A 154 -5.19 -1.83 -21.48
N PRO A 155 -6.30 -1.35 -22.07
CA PRO A 155 -7.63 -1.86 -21.75
C PRO A 155 -7.68 -3.36 -22.03
N HIS A 156 -8.24 -4.12 -21.09
CA HIS A 156 -8.42 -5.55 -21.26
C HIS A 156 -9.83 -5.96 -20.80
N PRO A 157 -10.43 -6.98 -21.42
CA PRO A 157 -11.68 -7.52 -20.94
C PRO A 157 -11.44 -8.27 -19.62
N THR A 158 -12.30 -8.03 -18.66
CA THR A 158 -12.43 -8.85 -17.46
C THR A 158 -12.94 -10.25 -17.82
N PRO A 159 -12.82 -11.25 -16.94
CA PRO A 159 -13.41 -12.58 -17.15
C PRO A 159 -14.93 -12.57 -17.36
N THR A 160 -15.61 -11.48 -16.99
CA THR A 160 -17.06 -11.26 -17.19
C THR A 160 -17.39 -10.54 -18.50
N GLY A 161 -16.39 -10.11 -19.28
CA GLY A 161 -16.55 -9.45 -20.58
C GLY A 161 -16.67 -7.93 -20.52
N GLU A 162 -16.65 -7.33 -19.32
CA GLU A 162 -16.57 -5.88 -19.14
C GLU A 162 -15.15 -5.39 -19.41
N TRP A 163 -14.98 -4.25 -20.08
CA TRP A 163 -13.67 -3.69 -20.36
C TRP A 163 -13.20 -2.81 -19.20
N THR A 164 -11.92 -2.93 -18.85
CA THR A 164 -11.29 -1.97 -17.94
C THR A 164 -11.23 -0.58 -18.60
N PRO A 165 -11.37 0.50 -17.82
CA PRO A 165 -11.14 1.87 -18.31
C PRO A 165 -9.75 2.05 -18.95
#